data_AF-A0A8T0GDU9-F1
#
_entry.id   AF-A0A8T0GDU9-F1
#
_cell.length_a   1.000
_cell.length_b   1.000
_cell.length_c   1.000
_cell.angle_alpha   90.00
_cell.angle_beta   90.00
_cell.angle_gamma   90.00
#
_symmetry.space_group_name_H-M   'P 1'
#
loop_
_entity.id
_entity.type
_entity.pdbx_description
1 polymer ?
#
loop_
_entity_poly.entity_id
_entity_poly.type
_entity_poly.pdbx_seq_one_letter_code
_entity_poly.pdbx_strand_id
1 'polypeptide(L)'
;MRACSLGGSFCALDLRLRTGRVGEAVAVRVNCSVSLEMDEGGLDTEGKMYASRKQMWEEEAGEDAAGNPKNALKKQEWYHKGVSYWEGVEASVDGVLGGYGNVNDRDVIDSTAFLAEIFKECPPSKSSSLVALDCGAGVGRVTKNFLLHHFHEVIGWPIGACDNIVCYIYAT
;
A
#
# COMPACT_ATOMS: atom_id res chain seq x y z
N MET A 1 -9.85 2.22 -21.44
CA MET A 1 -9.97 0.84 -20.92
C MET A 1 -9.21 -0.10 -21.84
N ARG A 2 -8.11 -0.68 -21.40
CA ARG A 2 -7.52 -1.86 -22.05
C ARG A 2 -7.11 -2.82 -20.93
N ALA A 3 -7.82 -3.93 -20.81
CA ALA A 3 -7.42 -5.04 -19.96
C ALA A 3 -6.33 -5.84 -20.68
N CYS A 4 -5.25 -6.17 -19.99
CA CYS A 4 -4.23 -7.08 -20.50
C CYS A 4 -4.18 -8.26 -19.53
N SER A 5 -4.62 -9.45 -19.98
CA SER A 5 -4.51 -10.69 -19.20
C SER A 5 -3.17 -11.34 -19.56
N LEU A 6 -2.34 -11.64 -18.57
CA LEU A 6 -1.19 -12.54 -18.76
C LEU A 6 -1.33 -13.70 -17.77
N GLY A 7 -1.51 -14.90 -18.33
CA GLY A 7 -1.63 -16.16 -17.61
C GLY A 7 -0.31 -16.66 -17.04
N GLY A 8 -0.44 -17.54 -16.04
CA GLY A 8 0.59 -17.91 -15.09
C GLY A 8 1.80 -18.67 -15.64
N SER A 9 2.93 -18.36 -15.02
CA SER A 9 4.00 -19.24 -14.58
C SER A 9 4.90 -18.36 -13.73
N PHE A 10 5.49 -18.88 -12.65
CA PHE A 10 6.39 -18.14 -11.74
C PHE A 10 7.28 -17.14 -12.50
N CYS A 11 6.89 -15.86 -12.49
CA CYS A 11 7.65 -14.79 -13.07
C CYS A 11 8.31 -14.06 -11.92
N ALA A 12 9.62 -14.23 -11.78
CA ALA A 12 10.44 -13.10 -11.39
C ALA A 12 9.99 -11.93 -12.29
N LEU A 13 9.35 -10.93 -11.68
CA LEU A 13 8.82 -9.79 -12.40
C LEU A 13 10.04 -9.01 -12.91
N ASP A 14 10.54 -9.37 -14.08
CA ASP A 14 11.38 -8.49 -14.90
C ASP A 14 10.48 -7.33 -15.29
N LEU A 15 10.43 -6.34 -14.40
CA LEU A 15 9.83 -5.05 -14.63
C LEU A 15 10.71 -4.37 -15.69
N ARG A 16 10.55 -4.76 -16.96
CA ARG A 16 11.09 -4.03 -18.11
C ARG A 16 10.37 -2.69 -18.18
N LEU A 17 10.83 -1.76 -17.34
CA LEU A 17 10.75 -0.34 -17.57
C LEU A 17 11.20 -0.12 -19.01
N ARG A 18 10.25 0.26 -19.88
CA ARG A 18 10.58 0.65 -21.24
C ARG A 18 11.60 1.78 -21.13
N THR A 19 12.78 1.56 -21.70
CA THR A 19 13.91 2.46 -21.70
C THR A 19 13.54 3.80 -22.33
N GLY A 20 13.15 4.76 -21.51
CA GLY A 20 13.31 6.19 -21.74
C GLY A 20 14.35 6.67 -20.73
N ARG A 21 15.40 7.36 -21.21
CA ARG A 21 16.54 7.93 -20.47
C ARG A 21 16.36 7.92 -18.94
N VAL A 22 17.24 7.19 -18.26
CA VAL A 22 17.37 7.17 -16.80
C VAL A 22 17.53 8.62 -16.31
N GLY A 23 16.42 9.22 -15.88
CA GLY A 23 16.46 10.33 -14.95
C GLY A 23 16.97 9.78 -13.64
N GLU A 24 17.94 10.45 -13.05
CA GLU A 24 18.43 10.14 -11.72
C GLU A 24 17.23 10.09 -10.76
N ALA A 25 16.96 8.92 -10.17
CA ALA A 25 15.94 8.82 -9.14
C ALA A 25 16.41 9.67 -7.97
N VAL A 26 15.83 10.86 -7.81
CA VAL A 26 16.04 11.69 -6.63
C VAL A 26 15.32 10.99 -5.48
N ALA A 27 16.03 10.11 -4.79
CA ALA A 27 15.57 9.56 -3.53
C ALA A 27 15.60 10.69 -2.51
N VAL A 28 14.41 11.19 -2.12
CA VAL A 28 14.29 12.05 -0.95
C VAL A 28 14.65 11.21 0.26
N ARG A 29 15.90 11.32 0.71
CA ARG A 29 16.36 10.68 1.93
C ARG A 29 15.84 11.51 3.09
N VAL A 30 14.61 11.24 3.50
CA VAL A 30 14.11 11.72 4.80
C VAL A 30 14.97 11.02 5.86
N ASN A 31 15.95 11.73 6.39
CA ASN A 31 16.86 11.20 7.40
C ASN A 31 16.15 11.24 8.75
N CYS A 32 15.12 10.41 8.90
CA CYS A 32 14.43 10.21 10.16
C CYS A 32 15.16 9.09 10.91
N SER A 33 16.25 9.42 11.60
CA SER A 33 16.91 8.49 12.53
C SER A 33 16.11 8.46 13.82
N VAL A 34 14.99 7.76 13.79
CA VAL A 34 14.22 7.40 14.98
C VAL A 34 14.48 5.92 15.22
N SER A 35 15.62 5.61 15.85
CA SER A 35 15.83 4.30 16.46
C SER A 35 15.10 4.28 17.80
N LEU A 36 13.77 4.17 17.73
CA LEU A 36 12.98 3.81 18.88
C LEU A 36 12.91 2.28 18.88
N GLU A 37 13.68 1.65 19.76
CA GLU A 37 13.36 0.29 20.22
C GLU A 37 12.05 0.36 21.01
N MET A 38 10.93 0.53 20.32
CA MET A 38 9.62 0.32 20.91
C MET A 38 9.45 -1.18 21.00
N ASP A 39 9.79 -1.83 22.10
CA ASP A 39 9.33 -3.21 22.37
C ASP A 39 8.25 -3.21 23.45
N GLU A 40 7.34 -2.26 23.33
CA GLU A 40 6.15 -2.19 24.18
C GLU A 40 5.13 -3.24 23.76
N GLY A 41 4.47 -3.83 24.75
CA GLY A 41 3.38 -4.77 24.55
C GLY A 41 2.12 -4.12 23.98
N GLY A 42 1.13 -4.94 23.63
CA GLY A 42 -0.13 -4.50 23.03
C GLY A 42 -1.29 -5.42 23.38
N LEU A 43 -2.47 -5.01 22.97
CA LEU A 43 -3.73 -5.74 23.14
C LEU A 43 -4.39 -5.93 21.77
N ASP A 44 -5.03 -7.07 21.56
CA ASP A 44 -5.99 -7.20 20.46
C ASP A 44 -7.37 -6.63 20.83
N THR A 45 -8.30 -6.68 19.89
CA THR A 45 -9.69 -6.23 20.05
C THR A 45 -10.50 -7.07 21.03
N GLU A 46 -10.07 -8.28 21.35
CA GLU A 46 -10.69 -9.17 22.34
C GLU A 46 -10.08 -8.98 23.75
N GLY A 47 -9.06 -8.13 23.87
CA GLY A 47 -8.36 -7.83 25.12
C GLY A 47 -7.24 -8.80 25.47
N LYS A 48 -6.81 -9.64 24.53
CA LYS A 48 -5.63 -10.51 24.72
C LYS A 48 -4.36 -9.68 24.75
N MET A 49 -3.55 -9.86 25.78
CA MET A 49 -2.29 -9.15 25.97
C MET A 49 -1.13 -9.87 25.27
N TYR A 50 -0.28 -9.09 24.61
CA TYR A 50 1.02 -9.50 24.10
C TYR A 50 2.11 -8.67 24.77
N ALA A 51 3.15 -9.30 25.28
CA ALA A 51 4.26 -8.62 25.95
C ALA A 51 5.18 -7.88 24.95
N SER A 52 5.19 -8.33 23.69
CA SER A 52 5.97 -7.72 22.61
C SER A 52 5.32 -7.98 21.26
N ARG A 53 5.72 -7.22 20.23
CA ARG A 53 5.32 -7.52 18.84
C ARG A 53 5.83 -8.88 18.38
N LYS A 54 7.00 -9.31 18.87
CA LYS A 54 7.57 -10.62 18.52
C LYS A 54 6.67 -11.75 19.01
N GLN A 55 6.17 -11.64 20.25
CA GLN A 55 5.20 -12.60 20.77
C GLN A 55 3.92 -12.61 19.94
N MET A 56 3.40 -11.42 19.57
CA MET A 56 2.20 -11.33 18.73
C MET A 56 2.40 -12.01 17.37
N TRP A 57 3.52 -11.77 16.68
CA TRP A 57 3.79 -12.39 15.37
C TRP A 57 4.04 -13.90 15.45
N GLU A 58 4.67 -14.40 16.52
CA GLU A 58 4.80 -15.84 16.75
C GLU A 58 3.43 -16.50 16.97
N GLU A 59 2.54 -15.86 17.73
CA GLU A 59 1.23 -16.39 18.04
C GLU A 59 0.24 -16.31 16.87
N GLU A 60 0.15 -15.16 16.21
CA GLU A 60 -0.87 -14.90 15.17
C GLU A 60 -0.44 -15.38 13.78
N ALA A 61 0.80 -15.11 13.38
CA ALA A 61 1.31 -15.42 12.05
C ALA A 61 2.27 -16.63 12.04
N GLY A 62 2.64 -17.17 13.21
CA GLY A 62 3.56 -18.30 13.29
C GLY A 62 4.97 -17.95 12.81
N GLU A 63 5.45 -16.74 13.11
CA GLU A 63 6.80 -16.30 12.75
C GLU A 63 7.82 -16.58 13.85
N ASP A 64 9.09 -16.76 13.48
CA ASP A 64 10.20 -16.80 14.44
C ASP A 64 10.68 -15.39 14.83
N ALA A 65 11.64 -15.31 15.76
CA ALA A 65 12.19 -14.03 16.22
C ALA A 65 12.91 -13.22 15.11
N ALA A 66 13.24 -13.85 13.98
CA ALA A 66 13.84 -13.22 12.80
C ALA A 66 12.81 -12.91 11.70
N GLY A 67 11.52 -13.19 11.92
CA GLY A 67 10.43 -12.96 10.96
C GLY A 67 10.28 -14.06 9.91
N ASN A 68 10.95 -15.20 10.05
CA ASN A 68 10.78 -16.33 9.15
C ASN A 68 9.53 -17.12 9.52
N PRO A 69 8.79 -17.67 8.54
CA PRO A 69 7.62 -18.49 8.83
C PRO A 69 8.03 -19.81 9.50
N LYS A 70 7.71 -19.95 10.79
CA LYS A 70 7.80 -21.20 11.56
C LYS A 70 6.57 -22.08 11.31
N ASN A 71 5.42 -21.47 11.03
CA ASN A 71 4.19 -22.16 10.63
C ASN A 71 3.54 -21.45 9.43
N ALA A 72 3.77 -21.98 8.23
CA ALA A 72 3.22 -21.42 6.99
C ALA A 72 1.68 -21.42 6.94
N LEU A 73 1.01 -22.38 7.59
CA LEU A 73 -0.45 -22.45 7.66
C LEU A 73 -1.01 -21.30 8.49
N LYS A 74 -0.44 -21.02 9.67
CA LYS A 74 -0.83 -19.84 10.48
C LYS A 74 -0.63 -18.54 9.71
N LYS A 75 0.50 -18.39 9.03
CA LYS A 75 0.77 -17.22 8.20
C LYS A 75 -0.27 -17.07 7.08
N GLN A 76 -0.63 -18.18 6.44
CA GLN A 76 -1.69 -18.20 5.43
C GLN A 76 -3.05 -17.79 6.04
N GLU A 77 -3.44 -18.38 7.17
CA GLU A 77 -4.69 -18.06 7.87
C GLU A 77 -4.76 -16.58 8.27
N TRP A 78 -3.65 -16.00 8.75
CA TRP A 78 -3.56 -14.58 9.08
C TRP A 78 -3.92 -13.68 7.88
N TYR A 79 -3.30 -13.91 6.73
CA TYR A 79 -3.60 -13.13 5.52
C TYR A 79 -4.99 -13.45 4.95
N HIS A 80 -5.41 -14.72 5.03
CA HIS A 80 -6.72 -15.15 4.53
C HIS A 80 -7.86 -14.46 5.29
N LYS A 81 -7.75 -14.29 6.62
CA LYS A 81 -8.73 -13.52 7.41
C LYS A 81 -8.90 -12.10 6.85
N GLY A 82 -7.80 -11.42 6.52
CA GLY A 82 -7.81 -10.08 5.93
C GLY A 82 -8.47 -10.04 4.55
N VAL A 83 -8.13 -10.99 3.66
CA VAL A 83 -8.77 -11.08 2.33
C VAL A 83 -10.27 -11.35 2.46
N SER A 84 -10.67 -12.33 3.28
CA SER A 84 -12.07 -12.69 3.49
C SER A 84 -12.90 -11.52 4.05
N TYR A 85 -12.31 -10.69 4.92
CA TYR A 85 -12.96 -9.48 5.40
C TYR A 85 -13.28 -8.53 4.23
N TRP A 86 -12.26 -8.20 3.42
CA TRP A 86 -12.42 -7.24 2.32
C TRP A 86 -13.32 -7.74 1.18
N GLU A 87 -13.44 -9.06 0.98
CA GLU A 87 -14.41 -9.64 0.03
C GLU A 87 -15.87 -9.36 0.41
N GLY A 88 -16.15 -9.21 1.72
CA GLY A 88 -17.49 -8.90 2.23
C GLY A 88 -17.79 -7.40 2.31
N VAL A 89 -16.80 -6.53 2.10
CA VAL A 89 -16.96 -5.08 2.16
C VAL A 89 -17.48 -4.56 0.82
N GLU A 90 -18.44 -3.65 0.86
CA GLU A 90 -18.95 -3.00 -0.36
C GLU A 90 -17.82 -2.26 -1.08
N ALA A 91 -17.72 -2.44 -2.41
CA ALA A 91 -16.80 -1.72 -3.27
C ALA A 91 -17.25 -0.26 -3.48
N SER A 92 -17.27 0.53 -2.40
CA SER A 92 -17.64 1.94 -2.37
C SER A 92 -16.63 2.76 -1.56
N VAL A 93 -16.71 4.09 -1.64
CA VAL A 93 -15.89 5.00 -0.80
C VAL A 93 -16.18 4.78 0.69
N ASP A 94 -17.45 4.55 1.02
CA ASP A 94 -17.87 4.30 2.40
C ASP A 94 -17.40 2.94 2.90
N GLY A 95 -17.47 1.90 2.05
CA GLY A 95 -16.96 0.57 2.36
C GLY A 95 -15.46 0.57 2.67
N VAL A 96 -14.61 1.17 1.81
CA VAL A 96 -13.16 1.23 2.07
C VAL A 96 -12.79 2.13 3.25
N LEU A 97 -13.69 3.01 3.69
CA LEU A 97 -13.55 3.84 4.90
C LEU A 97 -14.31 3.26 6.11
N GLY A 98 -14.87 2.05 6.01
CA GLY A 98 -15.55 1.38 7.12
C GLY A 98 -16.78 2.13 7.66
N GLY A 99 -17.54 2.81 6.81
CA GLY A 99 -18.71 3.61 7.21
C GLY A 99 -18.42 5.08 7.49
N TYR A 100 -17.19 5.53 7.26
CA TYR A 100 -16.76 6.92 7.50
C TYR A 100 -16.57 7.70 6.20
N GLY A 101 -17.39 7.47 5.18
CA GLY A 101 -17.29 8.17 3.89
C GLY A 101 -17.21 9.71 3.99
N ASN A 102 -17.79 10.28 5.04
CA ASN A 102 -17.78 11.71 5.34
C ASN A 102 -16.38 12.29 5.66
N VAL A 103 -15.38 11.47 5.97
CA VAL A 103 -14.01 11.95 6.22
C VAL A 103 -13.17 12.07 4.95
N ASN A 104 -13.68 11.58 3.80
CA ASN A 104 -12.93 11.54 2.54
C ASN A 104 -12.35 12.90 2.14
N ASP A 105 -13.16 13.96 2.18
CA ASP A 105 -12.72 15.28 1.71
C ASP A 105 -11.62 15.84 2.60
N ARG A 106 -11.72 15.62 3.91
CA ARG A 106 -10.71 16.06 4.87
C ARG A 106 -9.39 15.32 4.68
N ASP A 107 -9.45 13.99 4.49
CA ASP A 107 -8.30 13.14 4.20
C ASP A 107 -7.55 13.60 2.93
N VAL A 108 -8.28 13.95 1.87
CA VAL A 108 -7.70 14.47 0.61
C VAL A 108 -7.06 15.84 0.79
N ILE A 109 -7.72 16.76 1.50
CA ILE A 109 -7.18 18.11 1.77
C ILE A 109 -5.87 18.03 2.54
N ASP A 110 -5.83 17.25 3.61
CA ASP A 110 -4.65 17.13 4.46
C ASP A 110 -3.51 16.41 3.74
N SER A 111 -3.81 15.38 2.93
CA SER A 111 -2.83 14.72 2.05
C SER A 111 -2.25 15.68 0.99
N THR A 112 -3.09 16.54 0.42
CA THR A 112 -2.67 17.57 -0.54
C THR A 112 -1.73 18.58 0.10
N ALA A 113 -2.06 19.05 1.30
CA ALA A 113 -1.21 19.97 2.07
C ALA A 113 0.14 19.31 2.42
N PHE A 114 0.11 18.05 2.85
CA PHE A 114 1.32 17.29 3.17
C PHE A 114 2.24 17.11 1.95
N LEU A 115 1.70 16.71 0.81
CA LEU A 115 2.48 16.57 -0.42
C LEU A 115 3.05 17.90 -0.90
N ALA A 116 2.31 19.00 -0.73
CA ALA A 116 2.80 20.33 -1.04
C ALA A 116 4.03 20.71 -0.21
N GLU A 117 4.07 20.36 1.08
CA GLU A 117 5.28 20.56 1.90
C GLU A 117 6.46 19.72 1.41
N ILE A 118 6.22 18.45 1.02
CA ILE A 118 7.26 17.60 0.43
C ILE A 118 7.81 18.23 -0.87
N PHE A 119 6.94 18.75 -1.74
CA PHE A 119 7.37 19.38 -2.99
C PHE A 119 8.08 20.73 -2.79
N LYS A 120 7.91 21.40 -1.64
CA LYS A 120 8.73 22.57 -1.31
C LYS A 120 10.16 22.16 -0.97
N GLU A 121 10.32 21.10 -0.16
CA GLU A 121 11.62 20.59 0.26
C GLU A 121 12.34 19.83 -0.88
N CYS A 122 11.59 19.10 -1.69
CA CYS A 122 12.07 18.36 -2.85
C CYS A 122 11.20 18.67 -4.08
N PRO A 123 11.44 19.80 -4.75
CA PRO A 123 10.69 20.16 -5.93
C PRO A 123 10.93 19.16 -7.07
N PRO A 124 9.87 18.68 -7.74
CA PRO A 124 10.03 17.83 -8.91
C PRO A 124 10.75 18.60 -10.02
N SER A 125 11.53 17.89 -10.83
CA SER A 125 12.18 18.50 -11.99
C SER A 125 11.12 19.00 -12.98
N LYS A 126 11.38 20.15 -13.61
CA LYS A 126 10.48 20.75 -14.62
C LYS A 126 10.24 19.83 -15.83
N SER A 127 11.08 18.82 -16.04
CA SER A 127 11.00 17.87 -17.15
C SER A 127 10.62 16.44 -16.72
N SER A 128 10.38 16.18 -15.43
CA SER A 128 10.07 14.82 -14.97
C SER A 128 8.57 14.54 -15.05
N SER A 129 8.21 13.47 -15.76
CA SER A 129 6.89 12.83 -15.60
C SER A 129 6.86 12.14 -14.25
N LEU A 130 6.00 12.61 -13.36
CA LEU A 130 5.81 12.03 -12.04
C LEU A 130 4.89 10.81 -12.12
N VAL A 131 5.32 9.71 -11.50
CA VAL A 131 4.59 8.44 -11.43
C VAL A 131 4.34 8.08 -9.97
N ALA A 132 3.13 7.63 -9.65
CA ALA A 132 2.76 7.13 -8.31
C ALA A 132 2.26 5.69 -8.35
N LEU A 133 2.42 4.98 -7.24
CA LEU A 133 1.85 3.66 -6.97
C LEU A 133 0.88 3.77 -5.79
N ASP A 134 -0.37 3.37 -6.00
CA ASP A 134 -1.40 3.29 -4.96
C ASP A 134 -1.50 1.84 -4.46
N CYS A 135 -0.85 1.56 -3.33
CA CYS A 135 -0.79 0.23 -2.72
C CYS A 135 -2.04 -0.04 -1.88
N GLY A 136 -2.78 -1.10 -2.21
CA GLY A 136 -4.05 -1.38 -1.55
C GLY A 136 -5.14 -0.41 -2.00
N ALA A 137 -5.13 -0.04 -3.28
CA ALA A 137 -5.93 1.04 -3.85
C ALA A 137 -7.45 0.89 -3.67
N GLY A 138 -7.94 -0.33 -3.43
CA GLY A 138 -9.37 -0.64 -3.33
C GLY A 138 -10.13 -0.15 -4.57
N VAL A 139 -11.16 0.67 -4.36
CA VAL A 139 -11.94 1.31 -5.43
C VAL A 139 -11.23 2.49 -6.13
N GLY A 140 -9.97 2.75 -5.80
CA GLY A 140 -9.19 3.87 -6.33
C GLY A 140 -9.56 5.21 -5.70
N ARG A 141 -10.00 5.23 -4.44
CA ARG A 141 -10.41 6.46 -3.73
C ARG A 141 -9.28 7.49 -3.69
N VAL A 142 -8.08 7.06 -3.30
CA VAL A 142 -6.88 7.92 -3.20
C VAL A 142 -6.38 8.28 -4.60
N THR A 143 -6.25 7.30 -5.49
CA THR A 143 -5.93 7.53 -6.91
C THR A 143 -6.80 8.64 -7.53
N LYS A 144 -8.13 8.52 -7.42
CA LYS A 144 -9.07 9.44 -8.07
C LYS A 144 -9.06 10.84 -7.46
N ASN A 145 -9.13 10.94 -6.13
CA ASN A 145 -9.36 12.22 -5.48
C ASN A 145 -8.06 12.97 -5.13
N PHE A 146 -6.91 12.29 -5.17
CA PHE A 146 -5.63 12.86 -4.79
C PHE A 146 -4.55 12.64 -5.87
N LEU A 147 -4.15 11.40 -6.17
CA LEU A 147 -2.93 11.16 -6.96
C LEU A 147 -3.03 11.66 -8.41
N LEU A 148 -4.17 11.49 -9.08
CA LEU A 148 -4.34 11.97 -10.46
C LEU A 148 -4.26 13.50 -10.60
N HIS A 149 -4.38 14.25 -9.51
CA HIS A 149 -4.22 15.70 -9.52
C HIS A 149 -2.76 16.16 -9.41
N HIS A 150 -1.84 15.25 -9.06
CA HIS A 150 -0.44 15.57 -8.77
C HIS A 150 0.57 14.77 -9.62
N PHE A 151 0.15 13.62 -10.16
CA PHE A 151 1.00 12.70 -10.92
C PHE A 151 0.45 12.50 -12.34
N HIS A 152 1.35 12.24 -13.28
CA HIS A 152 1.00 12.06 -14.70
C HIS A 152 0.51 10.63 -14.95
N GLU A 153 1.11 9.67 -14.23
CA GLU A 153 0.75 8.26 -14.29
C GLU A 153 0.58 7.73 -12.87
N VAL A 154 -0.49 6.97 -12.65
CA VAL A 154 -0.76 6.31 -11.38
C VAL A 154 -1.06 4.84 -11.65
N ILE A 155 -0.34 3.96 -10.95
CA ILE A 155 -0.57 2.52 -10.97
C ILE A 155 -1.32 2.15 -9.70
N GLY A 156 -2.53 1.58 -9.81
CA GLY A 156 -3.31 1.10 -8.68
C GLY A 156 -3.16 -0.41 -8.49
N TRP A 157 -2.83 -0.84 -7.26
CA TRP A 157 -2.72 -2.25 -6.88
C TRP A 157 -3.83 -2.66 -5.89
N PRO A 158 -4.83 -3.46 -6.30
CA PRO A 158 -5.91 -3.90 -5.42
C PRO A 158 -5.49 -4.99 -4.43
N ILE A 159 -6.21 -5.11 -3.32
CA ILE A 159 -6.04 -6.19 -2.32
C ILE A 159 -6.63 -7.49 -2.88
N GLY A 160 -5.94 -8.63 -2.74
CA GLY A 160 -6.46 -9.96 -3.10
C GLY A 160 -6.21 -10.43 -4.54
N ALA A 161 -5.55 -9.64 -5.38
CA ALA A 161 -5.27 -9.98 -6.79
C ALA A 161 -4.04 -10.89 -6.99
N CYS A 162 -3.85 -11.90 -6.14
CA CYS A 162 -2.72 -12.84 -6.25
C CYS A 162 -2.88 -13.79 -7.46
N ASP A 163 -4.11 -14.06 -7.89
CA ASP A 163 -4.40 -15.02 -8.97
C ASP A 163 -4.71 -14.36 -10.32
N ASN A 164 -5.01 -13.05 -10.34
CA ASN A 164 -5.20 -12.26 -11.56
C ASN A 164 -4.75 -10.81 -11.29
N ILE A 165 -3.55 -10.46 -11.76
CA ILE A 165 -3.01 -9.09 -11.66
C ILE A 165 -3.88 -8.15 -12.49
N VAL A 166 -4.82 -7.46 -11.86
CA VAL A 166 -5.49 -6.31 -12.48
C VAL A 166 -4.77 -5.06 -12.02
N CYS A 167 -3.66 -4.74 -12.70
CA CYS A 167 -3.06 -3.41 -12.60
C CYS A 167 -3.98 -2.42 -13.30
N TYR A 168 -4.48 -1.42 -12.56
CA TYR A 168 -5.11 -0.26 -13.18
C TYR A 168 -4.02 0.78 -13.45
N ILE A 169 -3.68 0.99 -14.72
CA ILE A 169 -2.86 2.12 -15.13
C ILE A 169 -3.81 3.27 -15.44
N TYR A 170 -3.72 4.32 -14.62
CA TYR A 170 -4.43 5.57 -14.83
C TYR A 170 -3.43 6.58 -15.38
N ALA A 171 -3.68 7.08 -16.58
CA ALA A 171 -2.92 8.18 -17.17
C ALA A 171 -3.88 9.36 -17.36
N THR A 172 -3.41 10.56 -17.03
CA THR A 172 -4.12 11.82 -17.31
C THR A 172 -3.89 12.31 -18.73
#